data_AF-A0ABD6DRC6-F1
#
_entry.id   AF-A0ABD6DRC6-F1
#
_cell.length_a   1.000
_cell.length_b   1.000
_cell.length_c   1.000
_cell.angle_alpha   90.00
_cell.angle_beta   90.00
_cell.angle_gamma   90.00
#
_symmetry.space_group_name_H-M   'P 1'
#
loop_
_entity.id
_entity.type
_entity.pdbx_description
1 polymer ?
#
loop_
_entity_poly.entity_id
_entity_poly.type
_entity_poly.pdbx_seq_one_letter_code
_entity_poly.pdbx_strand_id
1 'polypeptide(L)'
;MEDVPGIVTLTDGDWTGAFRRLAEQQGGIIWVPPGTHDCEPTTVDLADYGSLGDNVAIRGAGLGTSVLDLGSGAGDGFSLVDSEGGDLFYIDISGVRFQGAREGVLFRLGTDECTDAYNSCRLSFATNNGSSDGTAACRLNHVLNTRHFGVHNCVGGTALELRQFQFGGITGSVSSRQGLSMDFRGYSMANVVEWLNVEACADGVRIVGENSGINRFGMLYGANVHGTLWRHEAPVETRIDAAFLGSNIETVGRTTAGSVSVGITNASASAFEGE
;
A
#
# COMPACT_ATOMS: atom_id res chain seq x y z
N MET A 1 -30.82 -2.55 -9.03
CA MET A 1 -30.38 -3.90 -8.64
C MET A 1 -30.62 -3.98 -7.15
N GLU A 2 -31.46 -4.89 -6.67
CA GLU A 2 -31.71 -5.01 -5.22
C GLU A 2 -30.48 -5.61 -4.54
N ASP A 3 -30.08 -5.05 -3.40
CA ASP A 3 -28.96 -5.56 -2.60
C ASP A 3 -29.31 -6.96 -2.06
N VAL A 4 -28.38 -7.89 -2.19
CA VAL A 4 -28.49 -9.24 -1.60
C VAL A 4 -28.07 -9.11 -0.13
N PRO A 5 -28.72 -9.78 0.84
CA PRO A 5 -28.30 -9.71 2.24
C PRO A 5 -26.79 -9.99 2.41
N GLY A 6 -26.09 -9.06 3.05
CA GLY A 6 -24.63 -9.08 3.24
C GLY A 6 -23.82 -8.60 2.04
N ILE A 7 -24.45 -8.12 0.97
CA ILE A 7 -23.79 -7.58 -0.22
C ILE A 7 -24.47 -6.28 -0.67
N VAL A 8 -23.75 -5.17 -0.55
CA VAL A 8 -24.15 -3.86 -1.04
C VAL A 8 -23.37 -3.53 -2.31
N THR A 9 -24.06 -3.24 -3.41
CA THR A 9 -23.37 -2.83 -4.64
C THR A 9 -23.01 -1.34 -4.57
N LEU A 10 -21.74 -1.00 -4.84
CA LEU A 10 -21.34 0.39 -5.09
C LEU A 10 -22.03 0.89 -6.37
N THR A 11 -22.78 1.98 -6.23
CA THR A 11 -23.56 2.59 -7.32
C THR A 11 -23.12 4.04 -7.46
N ASP A 12 -22.83 4.46 -8.70
CA ASP A 12 -22.44 5.83 -9.05
C ASP A 12 -21.30 6.40 -8.18
N GLY A 13 -20.38 5.53 -7.76
CA GLY A 13 -19.23 5.92 -6.93
C GLY A 13 -19.57 6.39 -5.51
N ASP A 14 -20.82 6.25 -5.04
CA ASP A 14 -21.28 6.73 -3.74
C ASP A 14 -20.84 5.82 -2.59
N TRP A 15 -19.64 6.10 -2.07
CA TRP A 15 -19.06 5.38 -0.93
C TRP A 15 -19.87 5.58 0.34
N THR A 16 -20.27 6.81 0.67
CA THR A 16 -21.03 7.10 1.89
C THR A 16 -22.37 6.36 1.90
N GLY A 17 -23.09 6.36 0.78
CA GLY A 17 -24.32 5.59 0.64
C GLY A 17 -24.11 4.07 0.69
N ALA A 18 -23.00 3.56 0.14
CA ALA A 18 -22.66 2.14 0.23
C ALA A 18 -22.36 1.71 1.68
N PHE A 19 -21.52 2.46 2.41
CA PHE A 19 -21.20 2.16 3.80
C PHE A 19 -22.40 2.28 4.73
N ARG A 20 -23.27 3.28 4.54
CA ARG A 20 -24.53 3.39 5.29
C ARG A 20 -25.44 2.18 5.09
N ARG A 21 -25.65 1.75 3.85
CA ARG A 21 -26.44 0.53 3.54
C ARG A 21 -25.79 -0.73 4.11
N LEU A 22 -24.45 -0.79 4.15
CA LEU A 22 -23.74 -1.91 4.76
C LEU A 22 -23.95 -1.92 6.29
N ALA A 23 -23.93 -0.76 6.93
CA ALA A 23 -24.14 -0.61 8.35
C ALA A 23 -25.58 -0.99 8.77
N GLU A 24 -26.58 -0.67 7.93
CA GLU A 24 -27.96 -1.13 8.09
C GLU A 24 -28.08 -2.67 8.05
N GLN A 25 -27.16 -3.34 7.35
CA GLN A 25 -27.05 -4.80 7.29
C GLN A 25 -26.12 -5.39 8.37
N GLN A 26 -25.55 -4.56 9.25
CA GLN A 26 -24.59 -4.95 10.29
C GLN A 26 -23.30 -5.59 9.72
N GLY A 27 -22.88 -5.15 8.54
CA GLY A 27 -21.66 -5.61 7.87
C GLY A 27 -21.90 -6.45 6.63
N GLY A 28 -20.79 -6.88 6.01
CA GLY A 28 -20.79 -7.67 4.80
C GLY A 28 -19.78 -7.16 3.77
N ILE A 29 -20.19 -7.21 2.50
CA ILE A 29 -19.34 -6.89 1.36
C ILE A 29 -19.92 -5.68 0.60
N ILE A 30 -19.10 -4.65 0.39
CA ILE A 30 -19.31 -3.68 -0.68
C ILE A 30 -18.75 -4.27 -1.96
N TRP A 31 -19.64 -4.58 -2.91
CA TRP A 31 -19.28 -5.08 -4.23
C TRP A 31 -19.08 -3.93 -5.21
N VAL A 32 -17.88 -3.82 -5.78
CA VAL A 32 -17.52 -2.89 -6.85
C VAL A 32 -17.73 -3.59 -8.20
N PRO A 33 -18.78 -3.24 -8.96
CA PRO A 33 -19.10 -3.94 -10.19
C PRO A 33 -18.01 -3.76 -11.27
N PRO A 34 -17.94 -4.65 -12.28
CA PRO A 34 -17.10 -4.44 -13.45
C PRO A 34 -17.37 -3.09 -14.11
N GLY A 35 -16.31 -2.41 -14.53
CA GLY A 35 -16.35 -1.09 -15.14
C GLY A 35 -15.37 -0.12 -14.51
N THR A 36 -15.29 1.08 -15.09
CA THR A 36 -14.67 2.24 -14.46
C THR A 36 -15.78 3.10 -13.88
N HIS A 37 -15.67 3.41 -12.59
CA HIS A 37 -16.65 4.19 -11.84
C HIS A 37 -16.00 5.49 -11.43
N ASP A 38 -16.61 6.61 -11.82
CA ASP A 38 -16.20 7.92 -11.34
C ASP A 38 -16.62 8.04 -9.87
N CYS A 39 -15.65 8.35 -9.01
CA CYS A 39 -15.81 8.47 -7.57
C CYS A 39 -15.33 9.83 -7.12
N GLU A 40 -16.15 10.54 -6.35
CA GLU A 40 -15.65 11.71 -5.63
C GLU A 40 -14.63 11.28 -4.57
N PRO A 41 -13.56 12.06 -4.35
CA PRO A 41 -12.65 11.84 -3.25
C PRO A 41 -13.42 11.77 -1.92
N THR A 42 -13.15 10.73 -1.12
CA THR A 42 -13.95 10.41 0.06
C THR A 42 -13.08 9.89 1.19
N THR A 43 -13.41 10.32 2.41
CA THR A 43 -12.96 9.67 3.66
C THR A 43 -14.16 8.93 4.26
N VAL A 44 -13.99 7.64 4.49
CA VAL A 44 -14.92 6.82 5.25
C VAL A 44 -14.30 6.61 6.64
N ASP A 45 -15.00 7.10 7.65
CA ASP A 45 -14.64 6.90 9.04
C ASP A 45 -15.51 5.79 9.64
N LEU A 46 -14.89 4.68 10.05
CA LEU A 46 -15.60 3.53 10.61
C LEU A 46 -16.19 3.82 12.00
N ALA A 47 -15.69 4.82 12.71
CA ALA A 47 -16.26 5.27 13.97
C ALA A 47 -17.71 5.78 13.80
N ASP A 48 -18.05 6.31 12.62
CA ASP A 48 -19.42 6.72 12.28
C ASP A 48 -20.39 5.52 12.13
N TYR A 49 -19.87 4.29 12.06
CA TYR A 49 -20.62 3.08 11.78
C TYR A 49 -20.35 2.00 12.85
N GLY A 50 -20.80 2.23 14.08
CA GLY A 50 -20.57 1.31 15.20
C GLY A 50 -21.05 -0.15 15.00
N SER A 51 -21.88 -0.44 13.99
CA SER A 51 -22.27 -1.82 13.62
C SER A 51 -21.29 -2.51 12.68
N LEU A 52 -20.39 -1.77 12.03
CA LEU A 52 -19.48 -2.30 11.02
C LEU A 52 -18.25 -2.95 11.64
N GLY A 53 -17.54 -2.27 12.55
CA GLY A 53 -16.34 -2.82 13.22
C GLY A 53 -15.47 -3.67 12.29
N ASP A 54 -15.29 -4.95 12.64
CA ASP A 54 -14.51 -5.94 11.89
C ASP A 54 -15.22 -6.54 10.64
N ASN A 55 -16.49 -6.19 10.41
CA ASN A 55 -17.38 -6.84 9.44
C ASN A 55 -17.45 -6.11 8.10
N VAL A 56 -16.33 -5.58 7.60
CA VAL A 56 -16.27 -4.82 6.34
C VAL A 56 -15.35 -5.50 5.34
N ALA A 57 -15.89 -5.75 4.15
CA ALA A 57 -15.10 -6.12 2.97
C ALA A 57 -15.45 -5.23 1.77
N ILE A 58 -14.45 -4.90 0.95
CA ILE A 58 -14.61 -4.26 -0.36
C ILE A 58 -14.07 -5.23 -1.41
N ARG A 59 -14.92 -5.65 -2.34
CA ARG A 59 -14.57 -6.65 -3.36
C ARG A 59 -14.93 -6.20 -4.75
N GLY A 60 -14.00 -6.35 -5.69
CA GLY A 60 -14.24 -6.14 -7.11
C GLY A 60 -14.04 -7.41 -7.93
N ALA A 61 -14.36 -7.31 -9.22
CA ALA A 61 -14.24 -8.39 -10.20
C ALA A 61 -12.81 -8.63 -10.70
N GLY A 62 -11.82 -7.84 -10.24
CA GLY A 62 -10.42 -7.96 -10.60
C GLY A 62 -9.76 -6.59 -10.81
N LEU A 63 -8.43 -6.52 -10.62
CA LEU A 63 -7.66 -5.28 -10.65
C LEU A 63 -7.73 -4.50 -11.97
N GLY A 64 -7.94 -5.20 -13.09
CA GLY A 64 -8.15 -4.57 -14.40
C GLY A 64 -9.63 -4.38 -14.78
N THR A 65 -10.55 -4.83 -13.93
CA THR A 65 -11.97 -4.97 -14.26
C THR A 65 -12.85 -4.04 -13.43
N SER A 66 -12.58 -3.90 -12.14
CA SER A 66 -13.29 -3.00 -11.22
C SER A 66 -12.37 -1.83 -10.87
N VAL A 67 -12.57 -0.71 -11.56
CA VAL A 67 -11.71 0.48 -11.46
C VAL A 67 -12.51 1.64 -10.85
N LEU A 68 -11.92 2.30 -9.87
CA LEU A 68 -12.46 3.45 -9.16
C LEU A 68 -11.60 4.65 -9.56
N ASP A 69 -12.18 5.59 -10.32
CA ASP A 69 -11.50 6.80 -10.76
C ASP A 69 -11.82 7.95 -9.80
N LEU A 70 -10.83 8.37 -9.02
CA LEU A 70 -10.93 9.41 -8.00
C LEU A 70 -10.63 10.81 -8.55
N GLY A 71 -10.54 10.93 -9.88
CA GLY A 71 -10.32 12.18 -10.60
C GLY A 71 -8.98 12.84 -10.27
N SER A 72 -8.90 14.15 -10.54
CA SER A 72 -7.70 14.96 -10.33
C SER A 72 -7.93 16.09 -9.32
N GLY A 73 -6.92 16.43 -8.52
CA GLY A 73 -6.97 17.63 -7.66
C GLY A 73 -6.27 17.47 -6.31
N ALA A 74 -6.47 18.47 -5.45
CA ALA A 74 -5.82 18.59 -4.14
C ALA A 74 -6.31 17.56 -3.12
N GLY A 75 -5.43 17.15 -2.20
CA GLY A 75 -5.78 16.23 -1.12
C GLY A 75 -5.94 14.77 -1.56
N ASP A 76 -6.40 13.93 -0.65
CA ASP A 76 -6.46 12.48 -0.82
C ASP A 76 -7.55 12.04 -1.80
N GLY A 77 -7.46 10.79 -2.24
CA GLY A 77 -8.48 10.13 -3.06
C GLY A 77 -9.50 9.38 -2.20
N PHE A 78 -9.17 8.17 -1.77
CA PHE A 78 -10.00 7.36 -0.87
C PHE A 78 -9.24 7.12 0.44
N SER A 79 -9.88 7.41 1.57
CA SER A 79 -9.38 7.06 2.91
C SER A 79 -10.37 6.17 3.64
N LEU A 80 -9.90 5.08 4.24
CA LEU A 80 -10.64 4.29 5.24
C LEU A 80 -9.89 4.42 6.57
N VAL A 81 -10.56 4.99 7.57
CA VAL A 81 -9.98 5.31 8.89
C VAL A 81 -10.96 4.95 10.01
N ASP A 82 -10.47 4.97 11.24
CA ASP A 82 -11.29 5.04 12.46
C ASP A 82 -10.77 6.18 13.35
N SER A 83 -11.51 7.29 13.42
CA SER A 83 -11.03 8.49 14.14
C SER A 83 -11.05 8.36 15.66
N GLU A 84 -11.75 7.37 16.21
CA GLU A 84 -11.75 7.08 17.65
C GLU A 84 -10.54 6.23 18.09
N GLY A 85 -9.74 5.73 17.15
CA GLY A 85 -8.52 4.97 17.43
C GLY A 85 -8.78 3.53 17.85
N GLY A 86 -9.80 2.91 17.25
CA GLY A 86 -10.15 1.52 17.46
C GLY A 86 -9.16 0.53 16.82
N ASP A 87 -9.14 -0.68 17.37
CA ASP A 87 -8.50 -1.84 16.74
C ASP A 87 -9.52 -2.53 15.82
N LEU A 88 -9.21 -2.60 14.53
CA LEU A 88 -10.04 -3.19 13.50
C LEU A 88 -9.43 -4.50 13.00
N PHE A 89 -10.25 -5.53 12.86
CA PHE A 89 -9.81 -6.85 12.43
C PHE A 89 -10.45 -7.32 11.13
N TYR A 90 -9.74 -8.18 10.40
CA TYR A 90 -10.28 -9.00 9.31
C TYR A 90 -10.85 -8.27 8.09
N ILE A 91 -10.59 -6.97 7.96
CA ILE A 91 -10.96 -6.19 6.78
C ILE A 91 -10.34 -6.82 5.51
N ASP A 92 -11.16 -6.98 4.48
CA ASP A 92 -10.77 -7.53 3.17
C ASP A 92 -10.99 -6.49 2.07
N ILE A 93 -9.92 -6.07 1.40
CA ILE A 93 -10.00 -5.20 0.21
C ILE A 93 -9.35 -5.94 -0.94
N SER A 94 -10.15 -6.42 -1.88
CA SER A 94 -9.65 -7.27 -2.96
C SER A 94 -10.28 -7.03 -4.33
N GLY A 95 -9.48 -7.21 -5.38
CA GLY A 95 -9.98 -7.21 -6.76
C GLY A 95 -10.43 -5.85 -7.26
N VAL A 96 -9.95 -4.75 -6.66
CA VAL A 96 -10.25 -3.38 -7.05
C VAL A 96 -8.97 -2.63 -7.43
N ARG A 97 -9.10 -1.66 -8.35
CA ARG A 97 -8.05 -0.69 -8.65
C ARG A 97 -8.54 0.71 -8.37
N PHE A 98 -7.76 1.46 -7.61
CA PHE A 98 -7.93 2.90 -7.45
C PHE A 98 -7.03 3.62 -8.46
N GLN A 99 -7.57 4.60 -9.18
CA GLN A 99 -6.79 5.46 -10.07
C GLN A 99 -7.21 6.92 -9.91
N GLY A 100 -6.36 7.83 -10.35
CA GLY A 100 -6.64 9.27 -10.33
C GLY A 100 -5.34 10.06 -10.45
N ALA A 101 -5.41 11.38 -10.27
CA ALA A 101 -4.26 12.28 -10.20
C ALA A 101 -4.42 13.21 -8.99
N ARG A 102 -4.24 12.65 -7.79
CA ARG A 102 -4.42 13.35 -6.51
C ARG A 102 -3.09 13.86 -5.97
N GLU A 103 -3.06 15.11 -5.52
CA GLU A 103 -1.87 15.72 -4.86
C GLU A 103 -1.60 15.09 -3.48
N GLY A 104 -2.64 14.57 -2.82
CA GLY A 104 -2.51 13.82 -1.56
C GLY A 104 -2.15 12.34 -1.79
N VAL A 105 -2.67 11.50 -0.91
CA VAL A 105 -2.60 10.04 -0.99
C VAL A 105 -3.80 9.52 -1.78
N LEU A 106 -3.58 8.76 -2.87
CA LEU A 106 -4.70 8.24 -3.67
C LEU A 106 -5.54 7.21 -2.90
N PHE A 107 -4.90 6.29 -2.18
CA PHE A 107 -5.56 5.34 -1.28
C PHE A 107 -4.86 5.34 0.08
N ARG A 108 -5.60 5.58 1.15
CA ARG A 108 -5.10 5.53 2.52
C ARG A 108 -5.92 4.57 3.37
N LEU A 109 -5.23 3.70 4.10
CA LEU A 109 -5.79 2.90 5.18
C LEU A 109 -5.16 3.37 6.49
N GLY A 110 -5.99 3.78 7.45
CA GLY A 110 -5.59 4.28 8.76
C GLY A 110 -5.23 5.78 8.82
N THR A 111 -5.31 6.35 10.02
CA THR A 111 -5.00 7.75 10.31
C THR A 111 -3.51 8.05 10.16
N ASP A 112 -3.15 9.31 9.89
CA ASP A 112 -1.74 9.67 9.74
C ASP A 112 -0.97 9.62 11.07
N GLU A 113 -1.69 9.75 12.18
CA GLU A 113 -1.21 9.60 13.55
C GLU A 113 -1.02 8.12 13.95
N CYS A 114 -1.44 7.17 13.10
CA CYS A 114 -1.38 5.73 13.36
C CYS A 114 -2.12 5.33 14.65
N THR A 115 -3.26 5.97 14.92
CA THR A 115 -4.05 5.72 16.13
C THR A 115 -5.02 4.55 16.00
N ASP A 116 -5.35 4.13 14.79
CA ASP A 116 -6.27 3.03 14.46
C ASP A 116 -5.54 1.84 13.86
N ALA A 117 -5.52 0.70 14.55
CA ALA A 117 -4.77 -0.46 14.10
C ALA A 117 -5.62 -1.35 13.18
N TYR A 118 -5.08 -1.71 12.00
CA TYR A 118 -5.71 -2.64 11.05
C TYR A 118 -5.02 -3.99 11.12
N ASN A 119 -5.65 -4.96 11.77
CA ASN A 119 -5.03 -6.21 12.13
C ASN A 119 -5.60 -7.41 11.36
N SER A 120 -4.72 -8.31 10.93
CA SER A 120 -5.10 -9.57 10.28
C SER A 120 -5.97 -9.37 9.03
N CYS A 121 -5.71 -8.28 8.29
CA CYS A 121 -6.43 -7.93 7.08
C CYS A 121 -5.98 -8.78 5.89
N ARG A 122 -6.80 -8.78 4.83
CA ARG A 122 -6.44 -9.30 3.51
C ARG A 122 -6.53 -8.18 2.47
N LEU A 123 -5.38 -7.77 1.97
CA LEU A 123 -5.27 -6.70 0.98
C LEU A 123 -4.80 -7.28 -0.36
N SER A 124 -5.54 -7.02 -1.43
CA SER A 124 -5.23 -7.46 -2.79
C SER A 124 -5.80 -6.48 -3.83
N PHE A 125 -5.16 -5.32 -3.96
CA PHE A 125 -5.66 -4.21 -4.78
C PHE A 125 -4.54 -3.46 -5.50
N ALA A 126 -4.89 -2.59 -6.44
CA ALA A 126 -3.92 -1.77 -7.19
C ALA A 126 -4.19 -0.28 -7.02
N THR A 127 -3.14 0.54 -7.11
CA THR A 127 -3.24 2.00 -7.14
C THR A 127 -2.44 2.58 -8.29
N ASN A 128 -2.95 3.63 -8.93
CA ASN A 128 -2.27 4.36 -9.99
C ASN A 128 -2.51 5.86 -9.85
N ASN A 129 -1.59 6.58 -9.19
CA ASN A 129 -1.69 8.02 -9.00
C ASN A 129 -0.88 8.79 -10.06
N GLY A 130 -1.56 9.38 -11.03
CA GLY A 130 -1.00 10.14 -12.14
C GLY A 130 -0.47 11.53 -11.78
N SER A 131 -0.57 11.98 -10.53
CA SER A 131 -0.11 13.31 -10.12
C SER A 131 1.41 13.38 -9.95
N SER A 132 2.05 14.39 -10.54
CA SER A 132 3.46 14.72 -10.29
C SER A 132 3.69 15.30 -8.90
N ASP A 133 2.67 15.93 -8.32
CA ASP A 133 2.69 16.53 -6.99
C ASP A 133 2.03 15.60 -5.95
N GLY A 134 1.75 14.35 -6.34
CA GLY A 134 1.16 13.34 -5.47
C GLY A 134 2.05 13.03 -4.27
N THR A 135 1.43 12.84 -3.11
CA THR A 135 2.15 12.43 -1.90
C THR A 135 2.43 10.93 -1.93
N ALA A 136 1.40 10.11 -2.19
CA ALA A 136 1.56 8.67 -2.38
C ALA A 136 0.46 8.06 -3.25
N ALA A 137 0.73 6.90 -3.86
CA ALA A 137 -0.33 6.10 -4.50
C ALA A 137 -1.10 5.26 -3.48
N CYS A 138 -0.40 4.68 -2.52
CA CYS A 138 -0.96 3.88 -1.44
C CYS A 138 -0.23 4.21 -0.14
N ARG A 139 -0.96 4.53 0.92
CA ARG A 139 -0.45 4.64 2.28
C ARG A 139 -1.17 3.64 3.18
N LEU A 140 -0.39 2.81 3.87
CA LEU A 140 -0.90 1.89 4.88
C LEU A 140 -0.34 2.33 6.23
N ASN A 141 -1.22 2.81 7.11
CA ASN A 141 -0.91 3.28 8.46
C ASN A 141 -1.39 2.24 9.48
N HIS A 142 -0.53 1.89 10.43
CA HIS A 142 -0.81 0.97 11.53
C HIS A 142 -1.39 -0.41 11.11
N VAL A 143 -0.82 -1.02 10.06
CA VAL A 143 -1.30 -2.29 9.50
C VAL A 143 -0.48 -3.48 10.04
N LEU A 144 -1.15 -4.38 10.78
CA LEU A 144 -0.53 -5.47 11.52
C LEU A 144 -1.04 -6.85 11.06
N ASN A 145 -0.20 -7.87 11.20
CA ASN A 145 -0.46 -9.28 10.86
C ASN A 145 -1.17 -9.50 9.50
N THR A 146 -0.93 -8.63 8.53
CA THR A 146 -1.72 -8.55 7.29
C THR A 146 -1.01 -9.25 6.13
N ARG A 147 -1.79 -9.80 5.19
CA ARG A 147 -1.29 -10.23 3.88
C ARG A 147 -1.63 -9.19 2.82
N HIS A 148 -0.64 -8.79 2.04
CA HIS A 148 -0.79 -7.76 1.01
C HIS A 148 -0.27 -8.23 -0.35
N PHE A 149 -1.14 -8.23 -1.36
CA PHE A 149 -0.76 -8.24 -2.76
C PHE A 149 -1.07 -6.87 -3.38
N GLY A 150 -0.07 -6.21 -3.96
CA GLY A 150 -0.24 -4.84 -4.44
C GLY A 150 0.49 -4.51 -5.72
N VAL A 151 -0.18 -3.78 -6.63
CA VAL A 151 0.46 -3.10 -7.76
C VAL A 151 0.24 -1.61 -7.57
N HIS A 152 1.28 -0.90 -7.13
CA HIS A 152 1.18 0.52 -6.76
C HIS A 152 2.09 1.36 -7.64
N ASN A 153 1.50 2.29 -8.36
CA ASN A 153 2.21 3.17 -9.29
C ASN A 153 1.89 4.63 -8.99
N CYS A 154 2.90 5.49 -9.08
CA CYS A 154 2.68 6.93 -9.14
C CYS A 154 3.65 7.65 -10.08
N VAL A 155 3.26 8.86 -10.47
CA VAL A 155 4.16 9.79 -11.18
C VAL A 155 5.12 10.45 -10.20
N GLY A 156 4.59 11.18 -9.21
CA GLY A 156 5.36 11.76 -8.09
C GLY A 156 5.11 11.07 -6.75
N GLY A 157 5.87 11.46 -5.72
CA GLY A 157 5.72 10.93 -4.36
C GLY A 157 6.12 9.47 -4.20
N THR A 158 5.47 8.77 -3.26
CA THR A 158 5.77 7.37 -2.93
C THR A 158 4.73 6.40 -3.48
N ALA A 159 5.13 5.34 -4.18
CA ALA A 159 4.15 4.39 -4.73
C ALA A 159 3.47 3.58 -3.62
N LEU A 160 4.24 3.01 -2.69
CA LEU A 160 3.74 2.38 -1.47
C LEU A 160 4.45 2.93 -0.24
N GLU A 161 3.74 3.70 0.58
CA GLU A 161 4.21 4.19 1.87
C GLU A 161 3.63 3.32 3.00
N LEU A 162 4.51 2.75 3.82
CA LEU A 162 4.13 1.93 4.97
C LEU A 162 4.54 2.65 6.24
N ARG A 163 3.59 2.88 7.15
CA ARG A 163 3.81 3.52 8.45
C ARG A 163 3.29 2.63 9.57
N GLN A 164 4.13 2.34 10.57
CA GLN A 164 3.79 1.44 11.69
C GLN A 164 3.20 0.11 11.21
N PHE A 165 4.03 -0.87 10.86
CA PHE A 165 3.52 -2.07 10.19
C PHE A 165 4.19 -3.37 10.62
N GLN A 166 3.42 -4.45 10.46
CA GLN A 166 3.85 -5.83 10.61
C GLN A 166 3.11 -6.68 9.56
N PHE A 167 3.80 -7.15 8.52
CA PHE A 167 3.18 -8.01 7.50
C PHE A 167 3.58 -9.47 7.66
N GLY A 168 2.58 -10.34 7.48
CA GLY A 168 2.78 -11.79 7.30
C GLY A 168 3.18 -12.17 5.87
N GLY A 169 3.19 -11.22 4.93
CA GLY A 169 3.60 -11.40 3.54
C GLY A 169 3.17 -10.23 2.64
N ILE A 170 4.15 -9.49 2.08
CA ILE A 170 3.94 -8.54 0.97
C ILE A 170 4.39 -9.17 -0.34
N THR A 171 3.57 -9.09 -1.37
CA THR A 171 3.92 -9.47 -2.76
C THR A 171 3.45 -8.41 -3.74
N GLY A 172 4.21 -8.17 -4.81
CA GLY A 172 3.71 -7.42 -5.97
C GLY A 172 4.74 -6.51 -6.61
N SER A 173 4.30 -5.34 -7.08
CA SER A 173 5.15 -4.38 -7.78
C SER A 173 4.89 -2.94 -7.36
N VAL A 174 5.96 -2.16 -7.31
CA VAL A 174 5.95 -0.75 -6.94
C VAL A 174 6.76 0.07 -7.94
N SER A 175 6.25 1.24 -8.32
CA SER A 175 6.91 2.13 -9.28
C SER A 175 6.53 3.58 -9.03
N SER A 176 7.49 4.44 -8.70
CA SER A 176 7.31 5.90 -8.72
C SER A 176 8.24 6.55 -9.73
N ARG A 177 7.67 7.12 -10.79
CA ARG A 177 8.46 7.63 -11.94
C ARG A 177 9.44 8.75 -11.54
N GLN A 178 9.02 9.64 -10.64
CA GLN A 178 9.77 10.83 -10.23
C GLN A 178 10.08 10.84 -8.73
N GLY A 179 9.67 9.81 -7.99
CA GLY A 179 9.87 9.71 -6.55
C GLY A 179 10.29 8.31 -6.10
N LEU A 180 9.77 7.87 -4.95
CA LEU A 180 10.20 6.66 -4.27
C LEU A 180 9.21 5.51 -4.52
N SER A 181 9.69 4.32 -4.86
CA SER A 181 8.78 3.20 -5.10
C SER A 181 8.20 2.65 -3.80
N MET A 182 9.01 2.51 -2.76
CA MET A 182 8.55 1.99 -1.48
C MET A 182 9.25 2.65 -0.30
N ASP A 183 8.50 3.02 0.73
CA ASP A 183 9.02 3.68 1.93
C ASP A 183 8.55 2.99 3.20
N PHE A 184 9.49 2.48 3.99
CA PHE A 184 9.25 1.86 5.29
C PHE A 184 9.54 2.90 6.36
N ARG A 185 8.49 3.40 7.02
CA ARG A 185 8.59 4.45 8.03
C ARG A 185 7.92 4.06 9.34
N GLY A 186 8.34 4.70 10.44
CA GLY A 186 7.81 4.43 11.78
C GLY A 186 8.22 3.05 12.30
N TYR A 187 7.36 2.44 13.12
CA TYR A 187 7.55 1.11 13.67
C TYR A 187 7.41 0.02 12.57
N SER A 188 8.20 -1.05 12.60
CA SER A 188 8.31 -2.01 11.48
C SER A 188 8.75 -3.42 11.92
N MET A 189 7.87 -4.23 12.50
CA MET A 189 8.28 -5.48 13.17
C MET A 189 8.19 -6.72 12.28
N ALA A 190 9.27 -7.52 12.23
CA ALA A 190 9.29 -8.90 11.68
C ALA A 190 8.65 -9.04 10.28
N ASN A 191 8.87 -8.06 9.41
CA ASN A 191 8.19 -8.00 8.11
C ASN A 191 8.73 -9.03 7.13
N VAL A 192 7.82 -9.69 6.42
CA VAL A 192 8.16 -10.56 5.29
C VAL A 192 7.63 -9.97 3.99
N VAL A 193 8.55 -9.61 3.10
CA VAL A 193 8.28 -9.29 1.70
C VAL A 193 8.64 -10.52 0.90
N GLU A 194 7.66 -11.28 0.42
CA GLU A 194 7.91 -12.55 -0.25
C GLU A 194 8.53 -12.34 -1.64
N TRP A 195 7.95 -11.43 -2.42
CA TRP A 195 8.41 -11.08 -3.76
C TRP A 195 8.08 -9.63 -4.12
N LEU A 196 9.09 -8.82 -4.41
CA LEU A 196 8.92 -7.42 -4.76
C LEU A 196 9.60 -7.11 -6.10
N ASN A 197 8.80 -6.59 -7.05
CA ASN A 197 9.30 -5.98 -8.28
C ASN A 197 9.36 -4.45 -8.11
N VAL A 198 10.55 -3.88 -8.19
CA VAL A 198 10.81 -2.44 -8.22
C VAL A 198 11.29 -2.07 -9.62
N GLU A 199 10.47 -1.36 -10.38
CA GLU A 199 10.79 -1.03 -11.77
C GLU A 199 10.36 0.37 -12.18
N ALA A 200 11.10 0.96 -13.14
CA ALA A 200 10.75 2.20 -13.83
C ALA A 200 10.54 3.39 -12.88
N CYS A 201 11.47 3.56 -11.94
CA CYS A 201 11.36 4.53 -10.86
C CYS A 201 12.57 5.45 -10.73
N ALA A 202 12.38 6.58 -10.05
CA ALA A 202 13.50 7.42 -9.64
C ALA A 202 14.28 6.74 -8.50
N ASP A 203 13.64 6.47 -7.37
CA ASP A 203 14.24 5.70 -6.27
C ASP A 203 13.43 4.44 -5.96
N GLY A 204 14.11 3.40 -5.50
CA GLY A 204 13.51 2.10 -5.21
C GLY A 204 12.91 2.00 -3.80
N VAL A 205 13.52 1.19 -2.94
CA VAL A 205 13.09 0.95 -1.56
C VAL A 205 13.91 1.82 -0.61
N ARG A 206 13.24 2.45 0.35
CA ARG A 206 13.88 3.15 1.47
C ARG A 206 13.38 2.63 2.82
N ILE A 207 14.30 2.42 3.76
CA ILE A 207 14.01 2.03 5.14
C ILE A 207 14.50 3.15 6.08
N VAL A 208 13.59 3.85 6.76
CA VAL A 208 13.88 4.99 7.67
C VAL A 208 13.24 4.86 9.06
N GLY A 209 12.50 3.79 9.32
CA GLY A 209 11.76 3.58 10.58
C GLY A 209 12.63 3.37 11.82
N GLU A 210 12.20 3.89 12.96
CA GLU A 210 12.87 3.68 14.26
C GLU A 210 12.20 2.53 15.03
N ASN A 211 13.01 1.73 15.71
CA ASN A 211 12.58 0.67 16.63
C ASN A 211 11.77 -0.47 16.00
N SER A 212 12.38 -1.29 15.15
CA SER A 212 11.95 -2.68 14.99
C SER A 212 12.98 -3.54 14.25
N GLY A 213 13.28 -4.72 14.77
CA GLY A 213 14.24 -5.65 14.17
C GLY A 213 13.60 -6.58 13.14
N ILE A 214 14.42 -7.00 12.16
CA ILE A 214 14.17 -8.08 11.20
C ILE A 214 13.15 -7.69 10.12
N ASN A 215 13.65 -7.15 9.00
CA ASN A 215 12.94 -7.17 7.73
C ASN A 215 13.52 -8.28 6.84
N ARG A 216 12.67 -9.10 6.22
CA ARG A 216 13.09 -10.15 5.29
C ARG A 216 12.44 -9.95 3.94
N PHE A 217 13.27 -9.87 2.90
CA PHE A 217 12.85 -9.88 1.50
C PHE A 217 13.21 -11.25 0.92
N GLY A 218 12.23 -12.07 0.55
CA GLY A 218 12.44 -13.35 -0.11
C GLY A 218 13.06 -13.15 -1.50
N MET A 219 12.45 -12.29 -2.30
CA MET A 219 13.02 -11.82 -3.56
C MET A 219 12.85 -10.32 -3.73
N LEU A 220 13.95 -9.66 -4.09
CA LEU A 220 13.96 -8.31 -4.64
C LEU A 220 14.36 -8.34 -6.12
N TYR A 221 13.49 -7.88 -7.00
CA TYR A 221 13.83 -7.58 -8.39
C TYR A 221 13.90 -6.06 -8.56
N GLY A 222 14.97 -5.57 -9.18
CA GLY A 222 15.15 -4.17 -9.52
C GLY A 222 15.48 -3.99 -11.00
N ALA A 223 14.84 -3.05 -11.71
CA ALA A 223 15.21 -2.68 -13.07
C ALA A 223 14.79 -1.23 -13.40
N ASN A 224 15.51 -0.55 -14.29
CA ASN A 224 15.19 0.81 -14.71
C ASN A 224 15.02 1.78 -13.52
N VAL A 225 15.99 1.76 -12.60
CA VAL A 225 16.05 2.60 -11.41
C VAL A 225 17.07 3.71 -11.64
N HIS A 226 16.57 4.95 -11.78
CA HIS A 226 17.39 6.11 -12.15
C HIS A 226 18.18 6.71 -10.98
N GLY A 227 17.90 6.29 -9.75
CA GLY A 227 18.56 6.74 -8.53
C GLY A 227 19.09 5.53 -7.76
N THR A 228 18.64 5.35 -6.53
CA THR A 228 19.09 4.25 -5.67
C THR A 228 18.01 3.17 -5.55
N LEU A 229 18.34 1.91 -5.89
CA LEU A 229 17.42 0.79 -5.72
C LEU A 229 17.12 0.51 -4.24
N TRP A 230 18.13 0.59 -3.37
CA TRP A 230 18.01 0.23 -1.96
C TRP A 230 18.64 1.28 -1.05
N ARG A 231 17.86 1.88 -0.15
CA ARG A 231 18.35 2.85 0.85
C ARG A 231 18.04 2.34 2.24
N HIS A 232 19.07 2.19 3.05
CA HIS A 232 18.95 1.76 4.44
C HIS A 232 19.44 2.87 5.37
N GLU A 233 18.50 3.54 6.02
CA GLU A 233 18.75 4.74 6.84
C GLU A 233 18.29 4.54 8.29
N ALA A 234 17.70 3.39 8.60
CA ALA A 234 17.23 2.97 9.91
C ALA A 234 18.26 2.10 10.65
N PRO A 235 18.36 2.14 11.99
CA PRO A 235 19.25 1.28 12.77
C PRO A 235 18.68 -0.13 12.95
N VAL A 236 18.30 -0.80 11.85
CA VAL A 236 17.64 -2.11 11.85
C VAL A 236 18.39 -3.11 10.98
N GLU A 237 18.11 -4.40 11.16
CA GLU A 237 18.67 -5.46 10.31
C GLU A 237 17.68 -5.84 9.22
N THR A 238 18.15 -5.86 7.97
CA THR A 238 17.39 -6.37 6.83
C THR A 238 18.14 -7.50 6.15
N ARG A 239 17.40 -8.55 5.76
CA ARG A 239 17.92 -9.66 4.98
C ARG A 239 17.16 -9.76 3.67
N ILE A 240 17.89 -9.80 2.57
CA ILE A 240 17.38 -10.10 1.23
C ILE A 240 17.88 -11.51 0.89
N ASP A 241 16.98 -12.50 0.80
CA ASP A 241 17.35 -13.87 0.49
C ASP A 241 17.87 -14.00 -0.94
N ALA A 242 17.15 -13.40 -1.90
CA ALA A 242 17.55 -13.33 -3.30
C ALA A 242 17.33 -11.92 -3.86
N ALA A 243 18.32 -11.42 -4.60
CA ALA A 243 18.21 -10.19 -5.37
C ALA A 243 18.52 -10.46 -6.85
N PHE A 244 17.72 -9.91 -7.75
CA PHE A 244 18.04 -9.88 -9.17
C PHE A 244 18.07 -8.44 -9.66
N LEU A 245 19.25 -8.03 -10.09
CA LEU A 245 19.52 -6.72 -10.65
C LEU A 245 19.38 -6.81 -12.17
N GLY A 246 18.32 -6.20 -12.70
CA GLY A 246 18.08 -6.03 -14.12
C GLY A 246 18.92 -4.91 -14.73
N SER A 247 18.50 -4.41 -15.89
CA SER A 247 19.19 -3.33 -16.60
C SER A 247 18.94 -1.96 -15.96
N ASN A 248 19.86 -1.02 -16.22
CA ASN A 248 19.69 0.42 -15.94
C ASN A 248 19.39 0.73 -14.46
N ILE A 249 20.23 0.25 -13.55
CA ILE A 249 20.24 0.66 -12.14
C ILE A 249 21.44 1.58 -11.94
N GLU A 250 21.20 2.83 -11.54
CA GLU A 250 22.28 3.80 -11.33
C GLU A 250 23.09 3.50 -10.06
N THR A 251 22.40 3.41 -8.92
CA THR A 251 22.99 2.99 -7.64
C THR A 251 22.22 1.79 -7.07
N VAL A 252 22.92 0.73 -6.68
CA VAL A 252 22.28 -0.48 -6.13
C VAL A 252 21.85 -0.25 -4.68
N GLY A 253 22.79 0.13 -3.81
CA GLY A 253 22.48 0.32 -2.40
C GLY A 253 23.25 1.45 -1.76
N ARG A 254 22.62 2.03 -0.74
CA ARG A 254 23.21 3.00 0.16
C ARG A 254 22.78 2.71 1.60
N THR A 255 23.75 2.58 2.52
CA THR A 255 23.48 2.27 3.93
C THR A 255 24.12 3.30 4.85
N THR A 256 23.31 4.09 5.56
CA THR A 256 23.79 5.11 6.52
C THR A 256 23.58 4.72 7.97
N ALA A 257 22.71 3.74 8.24
CA ALA A 257 22.50 3.14 9.55
C ALA A 257 22.00 1.69 9.37
N GLY A 258 22.13 0.87 10.42
CA GLY A 258 21.68 -0.51 10.40
C GLY A 258 22.56 -1.41 9.52
N SER A 259 21.97 -2.48 9.01
CA SER A 259 22.67 -3.40 8.10
C SER A 259 21.70 -4.08 7.12
N VAL A 260 22.25 -4.41 5.95
CA VAL A 260 21.58 -5.23 4.94
C VAL A 260 22.47 -6.40 4.60
N SER A 261 21.90 -7.60 4.57
CA SER A 261 22.59 -8.81 4.10
C SER A 261 21.87 -9.36 2.87
N VAL A 262 22.64 -9.85 1.89
CA VAL A 262 22.10 -10.42 0.66
C VAL A 262 22.59 -11.85 0.50
N GLY A 263 21.67 -12.81 0.38
CA GLY A 263 21.97 -14.23 0.25
C GLY A 263 22.49 -14.59 -1.14
N ILE A 264 21.62 -14.52 -2.14
CA ILE A 264 21.93 -14.84 -3.54
C ILE A 264 21.69 -13.59 -4.39
N THR A 265 22.64 -13.27 -5.28
CA THR A 265 22.47 -12.18 -6.25
C THR A 265 23.22 -12.44 -7.54
N ASN A 266 22.75 -11.87 -8.65
CA ASN A 266 23.47 -11.83 -9.94
C ASN A 266 24.51 -10.69 -10.01
N ALA A 267 24.73 -9.96 -8.93
CA ALA A 267 25.75 -8.93 -8.77
C ALA A 267 26.62 -9.18 -7.52
N SER A 268 27.44 -8.20 -7.10
CA SER A 268 28.13 -8.28 -5.80
C SER A 268 27.15 -7.99 -4.65
N ALA A 269 27.17 -8.80 -3.59
CA ALA A 269 26.38 -8.53 -2.38
C ALA A 269 26.77 -7.19 -1.74
N SER A 270 28.05 -6.81 -1.80
CA SER A 270 28.55 -5.53 -1.29
C SER A 270 27.99 -4.31 -2.04
N ALA A 271 27.35 -4.50 -3.20
CA ALA A 271 26.69 -3.41 -3.91
C ALA A 271 25.51 -2.81 -3.12
N PHE A 272 24.97 -3.55 -2.15
CA PHE A 272 23.90 -3.07 -1.26
C PHE A 272 24.43 -2.23 -0.08
N GLU A 273 25.73 -2.28 0.17
CA GLU A 273 26.41 -1.60 1.29
C GLU A 273 27.06 -0.26 0.85
N GLY A 274 26.96 0.11 -0.44
CA GLY A 274 27.68 1.23 -1.08
C GLY A 274 27.50 2.61 -0.43
N GLU A 275 28.48 3.50 -0.69
CA GLU A 275 28.76 4.79 0.01
C GLU A 275 27.60 5.80 0.10
#